data_AF-A0A3P6RGR9-F1
#
_entry.id   AF-A0A3P6RGR9-F1
#
_cell.length_a   1.000
_cell.length_b   1.000
_cell.length_c   1.000
_cell.angle_alpha   90.00
_cell.angle_beta   90.00
_cell.angle_gamma   90.00
#
_symmetry.space_group_name_H-M   'P 1'
#
loop_
_entity.id
_entity.type
_entity.pdbx_description
1 polymer ?
#
loop_
_entity_poly.entity_id
_entity_poly.type
_entity_poly.pdbx_seq_one_letter_code
_entity_poly.pdbx_strand_id
1 'polypeptide(L)'
;MEYNCRFGDPETEVLLRLLDSDLYTILMACCDERLHSVDVRWSSDYVCGVVLAAGGYPHSYPKGNTIAVKTNGGRVLCVTSKALSMDEARNLAYDTVNKIDFEGKTFRKDIGLKYATKRTLAYADSGVNISEGNLLIEKIKSICSRTKLPSTDCIGGFGSVIDLSVAGFSNAQLVIGMDGVGTKIAIADEMGDYSGIGYDLVGMCVNDVLCHCSQPLAFLDYYVCGQLNASTAANIIDSIASACQSSNCALVGGETAEMPGVYSRNQWDLAGVCVAVRDPKWPLLPLKEKITDGNVLIGIKSNGLHSNGYSLDCLSWPKDEIFQWLKNIGPVEPCEMMRTFNCGIGMVLVTKDEHTNQVMELLTNNGEKAFIIGKTDRRLKGEDQIELLNLRSCFSEKYSSPVPKKKINVAILISGTGSNMMRLIESSLEPMSECRIAVVISNVSNAKGILTAQSMGIHTKVIPSKGSSSREAFEALITQELELCEVDLICLAGFMRILTASFVRRWNGHIINIHPSLLPAFKGSQAVPLALQHKVKIAGCTVHFVNG
;
A
#
# COMPACT_ATOMS: atom_id res chain seq x y z
N MET A 1 -15.90 -22.30 24.01
CA MET A 1 -16.66 -21.55 25.04
C MET A 1 -18.13 -21.70 24.69
N GLU A 2 -18.88 -22.51 25.44
CA GLU A 2 -20.35 -22.49 25.35
C GLU A 2 -20.85 -21.19 25.97
N TYR A 3 -21.37 -20.27 25.16
CA TYR A 3 -22.07 -19.08 25.64
C TYR A 3 -23.51 -19.48 26.00
N ASN A 4 -23.75 -19.79 27.27
CA ASN A 4 -25.09 -19.97 27.82
C ASN A 4 -25.74 -18.60 28.09
N CYS A 5 -26.06 -17.84 27.03
CA CYS A 5 -26.82 -16.60 27.20
C CYS A 5 -28.28 -16.91 27.54
N ARG A 6 -28.73 -16.57 28.75
CA ARG A 6 -30.14 -16.62 29.16
C ARG A 6 -30.71 -15.21 29.19
N PHE A 7 -31.94 -15.01 28.74
CA PHE A 7 -32.64 -13.73 28.89
C PHE A 7 -32.71 -13.35 30.39
N GLY A 8 -32.06 -12.23 30.75
CA GLY A 8 -31.96 -11.78 32.14
C GLY A 8 -30.66 -12.17 32.87
N ASP A 9 -29.65 -12.68 32.15
CA ASP A 9 -28.29 -12.73 32.68
C ASP A 9 -27.74 -11.30 32.84
N PRO A 10 -27.05 -10.93 33.93
CA PRO A 10 -26.35 -9.65 34.04
C PRO A 10 -25.33 -9.37 32.92
N GLU A 11 -24.92 -10.37 32.14
CA GLU A 11 -24.14 -10.17 30.90
C GLU A 11 -25.01 -9.72 29.70
N THR A 12 -26.32 -9.97 29.73
CA THR A 12 -27.30 -9.54 28.71
C THR A 12 -28.00 -8.24 29.11
N GLU A 13 -27.25 -7.15 29.11
CA GLU A 13 -27.78 -5.80 29.27
C GLU A 13 -27.93 -5.15 27.90
N VAL A 14 -29.10 -4.57 27.62
CA VAL A 14 -29.41 -4.06 26.29
C VAL A 14 -29.85 -2.61 26.33
N LEU A 15 -29.24 -1.84 25.44
CA LEU A 15 -29.68 -0.51 25.04
C LEU A 15 -30.24 -0.65 23.63
N LEU A 16 -31.56 -0.78 23.52
CA LEU A 16 -32.25 -0.96 22.24
C LEU A 16 -33.20 0.20 21.99
N ARG A 17 -33.46 0.46 20.70
CA ARG A 17 -34.71 1.11 20.31
C ARG A 17 -35.86 0.15 20.57
N LEU A 18 -36.95 0.66 21.12
CA LEU A 18 -38.13 -0.16 21.35
C LEU A 18 -38.73 -0.53 19.99
N LEU A 19 -38.96 -1.82 19.75
CA LEU A 19 -39.68 -2.28 18.57
C LEU A 19 -41.18 -2.03 18.80
N ASP A 20 -41.82 -1.27 17.92
CA ASP A 20 -43.27 -1.02 17.99
C ASP A 20 -44.05 -2.14 17.29
N SER A 21 -43.47 -2.75 16.27
CA SER A 21 -44.04 -3.91 15.58
C SER A 21 -43.96 -5.18 16.43
N ASP A 22 -44.92 -6.08 16.26
CA ASP A 22 -44.93 -7.36 16.99
C ASP A 22 -43.78 -8.28 16.51
N LEU A 23 -42.89 -8.63 17.45
CA LEU A 23 -41.73 -9.48 17.18
C LEU A 23 -42.13 -10.86 16.66
N TYR A 24 -43.24 -11.43 17.14
CA TYR A 24 -43.70 -12.73 16.68
C TYR A 24 -44.06 -12.69 15.20
N THR A 25 -44.84 -11.67 14.80
CA THR A 25 -45.22 -11.45 13.39
C THR A 25 -44.00 -11.32 12.48
N ILE A 26 -42.95 -10.61 12.92
CA ILE A 26 -41.70 -10.45 12.16
C ILE A 26 -40.96 -11.78 12.04
N LEU A 27 -40.79 -12.51 13.15
CA LEU A 27 -40.08 -13.81 13.13
C LEU A 27 -40.80 -14.82 12.24
N MET A 28 -42.14 -14.88 12.29
CA MET A 28 -42.92 -15.73 11.40
C MET A 28 -42.77 -15.31 9.93
N ALA A 29 -42.76 -14.01 9.64
CA ALA A 29 -42.53 -13.53 8.28
C ALA A 29 -41.10 -13.84 7.78
N CYS A 30 -40.08 -13.86 8.65
CA CYS A 30 -38.75 -14.35 8.30
C CYS A 30 -38.75 -15.85 7.99
N CYS A 31 -39.39 -16.66 8.84
CA CYS A 31 -39.50 -18.11 8.63
C CYS A 31 -40.21 -18.47 7.33
N ASP A 32 -41.20 -17.67 6.93
CA ASP A 32 -41.96 -17.89 5.70
C ASP A 32 -41.34 -17.19 4.46
N GLU A 33 -40.20 -16.51 4.60
CA GLU A 33 -39.56 -15.69 3.55
C GLU A 33 -40.41 -14.51 3.03
N ARG A 34 -41.34 -14.02 3.87
CA ARG A 34 -42.31 -12.95 3.57
C ARG A 34 -42.00 -11.63 4.27
N LEU A 35 -40.78 -11.42 4.76
CA LEU A 35 -40.45 -10.24 5.57
C LEU A 35 -40.78 -8.92 4.86
N HIS A 36 -40.67 -8.87 3.53
CA HIS A 36 -41.04 -7.72 2.69
C HIS A 36 -42.52 -7.30 2.83
N SER A 37 -43.39 -8.17 3.34
CA SER A 37 -44.83 -7.91 3.53
C SER A 37 -45.18 -7.37 4.93
N VAL A 38 -44.20 -7.25 5.83
CA VAL A 38 -44.40 -6.77 7.20
C VAL A 38 -43.74 -5.41 7.38
N ASP A 39 -44.53 -4.43 7.83
CA ASP A 39 -44.03 -3.11 8.20
C ASP A 39 -43.37 -3.16 9.58
N VAL A 40 -42.03 -3.06 9.61
CA VAL A 40 -41.21 -3.13 10.83
C VAL A 40 -40.93 -1.72 11.33
N ARG A 41 -41.68 -1.29 12.35
CA ARG A 41 -41.59 0.03 12.96
C ARG A 41 -40.86 -0.03 14.29
N TRP A 42 -40.02 0.98 14.50
CA TRP A 42 -39.27 1.20 15.73
C TRP A 42 -39.74 2.50 16.37
N SER A 43 -39.93 2.47 17.68
CA SER A 43 -40.21 3.65 18.49
C SER A 43 -39.04 4.64 18.42
N SER A 44 -39.35 5.93 18.55
CA SER A 44 -38.36 6.98 18.81
C SER A 44 -37.76 6.90 20.21
N ASP A 45 -38.39 6.15 21.11
CA ASP A 45 -38.04 6.10 22.52
C ASP A 45 -36.90 5.10 22.78
N TYR A 46 -36.04 5.44 23.72
CA TYR A 46 -34.91 4.62 24.17
C TYR A 46 -35.27 3.92 25.47
N VAL A 47 -34.86 2.66 25.60
CA VAL A 47 -35.01 1.87 26.83
C VAL A 47 -33.64 1.43 27.33
N CYS A 48 -33.39 1.64 28.63
CA CYS A 48 -32.19 1.15 29.30
C CYS A 48 -32.60 0.13 30.36
N GLY A 49 -32.06 -1.09 30.27
CA GLY A 49 -32.21 -2.14 31.27
C GLY A 49 -30.93 -2.33 32.06
N VAL A 50 -30.99 -2.21 33.38
CA VAL A 50 -29.89 -2.51 34.31
C VAL A 50 -30.28 -3.72 35.14
N VAL A 51 -29.41 -4.73 35.16
CA VAL A 51 -29.65 -5.98 35.87
C VAL A 51 -28.89 -5.97 37.19
N LEU A 52 -29.62 -6.07 38.30
CA LEU A 52 -29.04 -6.19 39.64
C LEU A 52 -29.01 -7.67 40.06
N ALA A 53 -27.84 -8.16 40.42
CA ALA A 53 -27.65 -9.52 40.91
C ALA A 53 -27.35 -9.54 42.41
N ALA A 54 -27.83 -10.58 43.10
CA ALA A 54 -27.49 -10.87 44.49
C ALA A 54 -26.04 -11.38 44.63
N GLY A 55 -25.44 -11.11 45.79
CA GLY A 55 -24.10 -11.60 46.12
C GLY A 55 -24.00 -13.13 45.96
N GLY A 56 -23.00 -13.58 45.21
CA GLY A 56 -22.77 -15.00 44.92
C GLY A 56 -23.24 -15.48 43.54
N TYR A 57 -23.95 -14.67 42.74
CA TYR A 57 -24.26 -15.02 41.33
C TYR A 57 -22.98 -15.21 40.49
N PRO A 58 -22.91 -16.20 39.57
CA PRO A 58 -23.95 -17.17 39.17
C PRO A 58 -24.08 -18.39 40.09
N HIS A 59 -23.26 -18.48 41.14
CA HIS A 59 -23.20 -19.58 42.10
C HIS A 59 -24.28 -19.47 43.20
N SER A 60 -24.18 -20.32 44.24
CA SER A 60 -25.15 -20.39 45.34
C SER A 60 -25.20 -19.11 46.17
N TYR A 61 -26.40 -18.67 46.53
CA TYR A 61 -26.67 -17.45 47.29
C TYR A 61 -27.63 -17.76 48.47
N PRO A 62 -27.56 -17.00 49.58
CA PRO A 62 -28.50 -17.11 50.68
C PRO A 62 -29.90 -16.63 50.29
N LYS A 63 -30.94 -17.41 50.62
CA LYS A 63 -32.36 -17.06 50.37
C LYS A 63 -32.93 -16.32 51.57
N GLY A 64 -33.84 -15.38 51.33
CA GLY A 64 -34.60 -14.68 52.39
C GLY A 64 -34.07 -13.30 52.78
N ASN A 65 -33.06 -12.78 52.07
CA ASN A 65 -32.60 -11.40 52.30
C ASN A 65 -33.71 -10.40 51.99
N THR A 66 -33.92 -9.45 52.90
CA THR A 66 -34.97 -8.43 52.76
C THR A 66 -34.47 -7.34 51.81
N ILE A 67 -35.10 -7.21 50.65
CA ILE A 67 -34.98 -6.02 49.80
C ILE A 67 -35.93 -4.97 50.39
N ALA A 68 -35.51 -3.71 50.49
CA ALA A 68 -36.36 -2.61 51.00
C ALA A 68 -37.66 -2.37 50.19
N VAL A 69 -37.84 -3.10 49.07
CA VAL A 69 -39.05 -3.22 48.28
C VAL A 69 -39.49 -4.68 48.33
N LYS A 70 -40.76 -4.96 48.72
CA LYS A 70 -41.30 -6.33 48.73
C LYS A 70 -41.29 -6.90 47.30
N THR A 71 -40.46 -7.91 47.03
CA THR A 71 -40.45 -8.64 45.76
C THR A 71 -40.86 -10.10 45.98
N ASN A 72 -41.62 -10.67 45.05
CA ASN A 72 -42.00 -12.09 45.09
C ASN A 72 -40.94 -12.94 44.39
N GLY A 73 -39.76 -13.07 45.01
CA GLY A 73 -38.73 -14.07 44.65
C GLY A 73 -38.05 -13.92 43.27
N GLY A 74 -36.75 -13.63 43.27
CA GLY A 74 -35.91 -13.69 42.08
C GLY A 74 -34.42 -13.60 42.45
N ARG A 75 -33.55 -14.24 41.64
CA ARG A 75 -32.07 -14.19 41.78
C ARG A 75 -31.46 -12.87 41.32
N VAL A 76 -32.24 -12.15 40.53
CA VAL A 76 -31.84 -11.02 39.71
C VAL A 76 -33.05 -10.10 39.61
N LEU A 77 -32.82 -8.78 39.68
CA LEU A 77 -33.84 -7.77 39.49
C LEU A 77 -33.46 -6.91 38.28
N CYS A 78 -34.38 -6.76 37.32
CA CYS A 78 -34.16 -5.91 36.16
C CYS A 78 -34.85 -4.57 36.38
N VAL A 79 -34.09 -3.47 36.34
CA VAL A 79 -34.62 -2.10 36.33
C VAL A 79 -34.62 -1.62 34.90
N THR A 80 -35.79 -1.33 34.35
CA THR A 80 -35.94 -0.74 33.03
C THR A 80 -36.48 0.67 33.14
N SER A 81 -35.93 1.58 32.33
CA SER A 81 -36.40 2.94 32.17
C SER A 81 -36.58 3.26 30.70
N LYS A 82 -37.56 4.11 30.39
CA LYS A 82 -37.88 4.56 29.04
C LYS A 82 -37.79 6.09 29.00
N ALA A 83 -37.12 6.63 27.99
CA ALA A 83 -37.03 8.09 27.79
C ALA A 83 -36.86 8.46 26.31
N LEU A 84 -36.99 9.75 26.00
CA LEU A 84 -36.82 10.28 24.64
C LEU A 84 -35.34 10.36 24.22
N SER A 85 -34.41 10.32 25.17
CA SER A 85 -32.97 10.28 24.90
C SER A 85 -32.29 9.12 25.61
N MET A 86 -31.20 8.66 25.01
CA MET A 86 -30.37 7.56 25.50
C MET A 86 -29.77 7.87 26.89
N ASP A 87 -29.23 9.07 27.08
CA ASP A 87 -28.62 9.47 28.34
C ASP A 87 -29.66 9.59 29.46
N GLU A 88 -30.85 10.12 29.14
CA GLU A 88 -31.95 10.24 30.10
C GLU A 88 -32.48 8.86 30.51
N ALA A 89 -32.71 7.95 29.57
CA ALA A 89 -33.11 6.58 29.87
C ALA A 89 -32.07 5.94 30.81
N ARG A 90 -30.78 6.05 30.46
CA ARG A 90 -29.69 5.52 31.29
C ARG A 90 -29.68 6.12 32.69
N ASN A 91 -29.74 7.44 32.82
CA ASN A 91 -29.69 8.13 34.11
C ASN A 91 -30.87 7.72 34.99
N LEU A 92 -32.09 7.65 34.43
CA LEU A 92 -33.28 7.18 35.15
C LEU A 92 -33.16 5.73 35.63
N ALA A 93 -32.54 4.85 34.84
CA ALA A 93 -32.29 3.47 35.27
C ALA A 93 -31.33 3.44 36.46
N TYR A 94 -30.19 4.15 36.39
CA TYR A 94 -29.22 4.17 37.47
C TYR A 94 -29.73 4.87 38.73
N ASP A 95 -30.50 5.95 38.60
CA ASP A 95 -31.15 6.62 39.73
C ASP A 95 -32.12 5.68 40.46
N THR A 96 -32.80 4.82 39.70
CA THR A 96 -33.70 3.80 40.26
C THR A 96 -32.92 2.65 40.91
N VAL A 97 -31.86 2.17 40.27
CA VAL A 97 -30.94 1.15 40.82
C VAL A 97 -30.30 1.60 42.14
N ASN A 98 -29.96 2.89 42.25
CA ASN A 98 -29.38 3.48 43.46
C ASN A 98 -30.37 3.53 44.63
N LYS A 99 -31.67 3.52 44.37
CA LYS A 99 -32.74 3.48 45.40
C LYS A 99 -33.04 2.07 45.89
N ILE A 100 -32.54 1.03 45.22
CA ILE A 100 -32.75 -0.38 45.59
C ILE A 100 -31.52 -0.87 46.35
N ASP A 101 -31.69 -1.32 47.60
CA ASP A 101 -30.58 -1.82 48.42
C ASP A 101 -30.82 -3.25 48.91
N PHE A 102 -29.76 -4.07 48.82
CA PHE A 102 -29.68 -5.41 49.38
C PHE A 102 -28.22 -5.88 49.48
N GLU A 103 -27.95 -6.79 50.42
CA GLU A 103 -26.59 -7.26 50.70
C GLU A 103 -25.93 -7.92 49.49
N GLY A 104 -24.70 -7.50 49.18
CA GLY A 104 -23.92 -8.04 48.05
C GLY A 104 -24.43 -7.64 46.67
N LYS A 105 -25.25 -6.58 46.56
CA LYS A 105 -25.76 -6.03 45.29
C LYS A 105 -24.63 -5.72 44.31
N THR A 106 -24.66 -6.38 43.16
CA THR A 106 -23.76 -6.10 42.03
C THR A 106 -24.56 -5.75 40.77
N PHE A 107 -24.07 -4.77 40.02
CA PHE A 107 -24.62 -4.33 38.74
C PHE A 107 -23.53 -3.59 37.97
N ARG A 108 -23.60 -3.60 36.63
CA ARG A 108 -22.66 -2.87 35.80
C ARG A 108 -22.93 -1.37 35.84
N LYS A 109 -21.89 -0.57 35.67
CA LYS A 109 -21.95 0.91 35.70
C LYS A 109 -21.59 1.54 34.35
N ASP A 110 -21.28 0.73 33.36
CA ASP A 110 -20.73 1.15 32.08
C ASP A 110 -21.70 1.05 30.89
N ILE A 111 -22.95 0.67 31.14
CA ILE A 111 -24.00 0.55 30.12
C ILE A 111 -24.17 1.89 29.37
N GLY A 112 -24.01 1.85 28.05
CA GLY A 112 -24.18 3.01 27.17
C GLY A 112 -23.10 4.10 27.28
N LEU A 113 -22.06 3.96 28.12
CA LEU A 113 -21.00 4.98 28.26
C LEU A 113 -20.22 5.23 26.96
N LYS A 114 -20.06 4.20 26.10
CA LYS A 114 -19.40 4.34 24.78
C LYS A 114 -20.24 5.11 23.75
N TYR A 115 -21.54 5.28 23.97
CA TYR A 115 -22.47 5.93 23.04
C TYR A 115 -22.88 7.36 23.46
N ALA A 116 -22.58 7.77 24.70
CA ALA A 116 -22.84 9.13 25.21
C ALA A 116 -22.13 10.25 24.44
N THR A 117 -21.24 9.91 23.50
CA THR A 117 -20.47 10.85 22.67
C THR A 117 -20.83 10.82 21.18
N LYS A 118 -21.83 10.06 20.73
CA LYS A 118 -22.24 10.05 19.30
C LYS A 118 -23.58 10.76 19.08
N ARG A 119 -23.50 11.98 18.55
CA ARG A 119 -24.59 12.66 17.84
C ARG A 119 -25.02 11.83 16.62
N THR A 120 -26.28 12.03 16.25
CA THR A 120 -27.07 11.48 15.14
C THR A 120 -26.29 11.00 13.91
N LEU A 121 -26.52 9.73 13.51
CA LEU A 121 -25.99 9.10 12.30
C LEU A 121 -26.37 9.88 11.03
N ALA A 122 -25.42 10.66 10.51
CA ALA A 122 -25.44 11.19 9.15
C ALA A 122 -24.64 10.24 8.24
N TYR A 123 -24.82 10.33 6.92
CA TYR A 123 -23.99 9.62 5.93
C TYR A 123 -22.48 9.94 6.05
N ALA A 124 -22.12 10.96 6.84
CA ALA A 124 -20.75 11.29 7.23
C ALA A 124 -20.16 10.34 8.31
N ASP A 125 -21.00 9.61 9.06
CA ASP A 125 -20.57 8.72 10.16
C ASP A 125 -20.08 7.33 9.68
N SER A 126 -20.22 7.02 8.38
CA SER A 126 -19.46 5.96 7.71
C SER A 126 -18.00 6.37 7.47
N GLY A 127 -17.62 7.59 7.88
CA GLY A 127 -16.30 8.18 7.70
C GLY A 127 -16.09 8.83 6.33
N VAL A 128 -17.19 9.11 5.60
CA VAL A 128 -17.17 9.77 4.29
C VAL A 128 -17.19 11.30 4.46
N ASN A 129 -16.19 11.98 3.91
CA ASN A 129 -16.03 13.42 3.96
C ASN A 129 -16.82 14.12 2.83
N ILE A 130 -18.06 14.51 3.15
CA ILE A 130 -18.98 15.16 2.20
C ILE A 130 -18.40 16.47 1.63
N SER A 131 -17.65 17.25 2.42
CA SER A 131 -17.02 18.49 1.94
C SER A 131 -15.94 18.23 0.90
N GLU A 132 -15.09 17.23 1.12
CA GLU A 132 -14.07 16.83 0.14
C GLU A 132 -14.71 16.26 -1.13
N GLY A 133 -15.80 15.50 -1.00
CA GLY A 133 -16.57 15.02 -2.15
C GLY A 133 -17.13 16.15 -3.02
N ASN A 134 -17.75 17.16 -2.41
CA ASN A 134 -18.25 18.33 -3.14
C ASN A 134 -17.12 19.13 -3.80
N LEU A 135 -16.00 19.31 -3.10
CA LEU A 135 -14.82 19.98 -3.64
C LEU A 135 -14.25 19.22 -4.85
N LEU A 136 -14.22 17.88 -4.78
CA LEU A 136 -13.78 17.05 -5.90
C LEU A 136 -14.71 17.24 -7.10
N ILE A 137 -16.03 17.19 -6.91
CA ILE A 137 -17.01 17.41 -7.98
C ILE A 137 -16.80 18.75 -8.69
N GLU A 138 -16.50 19.83 -7.95
CA GLU A 138 -16.19 21.14 -8.55
C GLU A 138 -14.92 21.11 -9.39
N LYS A 139 -13.86 20.44 -8.93
CA LYS A 139 -12.58 20.32 -9.63
C LYS A 139 -12.66 19.47 -10.90
N ILE A 140 -13.37 18.34 -10.86
CA ILE A 140 -13.41 17.39 -11.98
C ILE A 140 -14.26 17.88 -13.15
N LYS A 141 -15.25 18.77 -12.93
CA LYS A 141 -16.12 19.30 -13.99
C LYS A 141 -15.33 19.88 -15.15
N SER A 142 -14.32 20.71 -14.88
CA SER A 142 -13.48 21.28 -15.93
C SER A 142 -12.58 20.24 -16.58
N ILE A 143 -12.05 19.30 -15.79
CA ILE A 143 -11.16 18.24 -16.27
C ILE A 143 -11.88 17.35 -17.28
N CYS A 144 -13.06 16.83 -16.94
CA CYS A 144 -13.78 15.89 -17.79
C CYS A 144 -14.41 16.58 -19.01
N SER A 145 -14.72 17.88 -18.93
CA SER A 145 -15.17 18.64 -20.10
C SER A 145 -14.13 18.68 -21.23
N ARG A 146 -12.84 18.55 -20.89
CA ARG A 146 -11.71 18.58 -21.83
C ARG A 146 -11.64 17.32 -22.71
N THR A 147 -12.20 16.20 -22.26
CA THR A 147 -12.19 14.92 -22.98
C THR A 147 -13.42 14.72 -23.86
N LYS A 148 -14.36 15.67 -23.87
CA LYS A 148 -15.66 15.48 -24.52
C LYS A 148 -15.51 15.23 -26.02
N LEU A 149 -16.11 14.14 -26.49
CA LEU A 149 -16.29 13.85 -27.92
C LEU A 149 -17.70 14.26 -28.39
N PRO A 150 -17.90 14.57 -29.69
CA PRO A 150 -19.23 14.87 -30.23
C PRO A 150 -20.25 13.74 -30.03
N SER A 151 -19.79 12.49 -29.97
CA SER A 151 -20.60 11.29 -29.79
C SER A 151 -20.87 10.92 -28.33
N THR A 152 -20.42 11.72 -27.35
CA THR A 152 -20.52 11.38 -25.92
C THR A 152 -21.11 12.52 -25.12
N ASP A 153 -21.99 12.18 -24.18
CA ASP A 153 -22.52 13.14 -23.20
C ASP A 153 -21.48 13.58 -22.15
N CYS A 154 -21.75 14.70 -21.48
CA CYS A 154 -20.94 15.20 -20.38
C CYS A 154 -21.27 14.50 -19.05
N ILE A 155 -20.28 14.46 -18.16
CA ILE A 155 -20.44 14.02 -16.76
C ILE A 155 -21.51 14.88 -16.05
N GLY A 156 -22.45 14.23 -15.37
CA GLY A 156 -23.44 14.90 -14.51
C GLY A 156 -24.78 14.18 -14.32
N GLY A 157 -25.04 13.07 -15.03
CA GLY A 157 -26.22 12.21 -14.85
C GLY A 157 -25.89 10.87 -14.16
N PHE A 158 -26.91 10.06 -13.88
CA PHE A 158 -26.76 8.67 -13.38
C PHE A 158 -26.00 7.73 -14.34
N GLY A 159 -25.68 8.21 -15.55
CA GLY A 159 -24.90 7.54 -16.58
C GLY A 159 -24.69 8.48 -17.76
N SER A 160 -23.88 8.04 -18.72
CA SER A 160 -23.52 8.81 -19.91
C SER A 160 -23.92 8.06 -21.17
N VAL A 161 -24.45 8.78 -22.15
CA VAL A 161 -24.88 8.22 -23.44
C VAL A 161 -23.76 8.34 -24.47
N ILE A 162 -23.61 7.29 -25.28
CA ILE A 162 -22.70 7.24 -26.42
C ILE A 162 -23.54 7.07 -27.68
N ASP A 163 -23.55 8.08 -28.55
CA ASP A 163 -24.21 8.03 -29.85
C ASP A 163 -23.27 7.43 -30.90
N LEU A 164 -23.52 6.16 -31.22
CA LEU A 164 -22.75 5.40 -32.19
C LEU A 164 -22.90 5.93 -33.62
N SER A 165 -24.05 6.53 -33.95
CA SER A 165 -24.30 7.09 -35.28
C SER A 165 -23.47 8.35 -35.50
N VAL A 166 -23.36 9.21 -34.48
CA VAL A 166 -22.48 10.39 -34.49
C VAL A 166 -21.02 9.99 -34.46
N ALA A 167 -20.67 8.87 -33.80
CA ALA A 167 -19.33 8.29 -33.85
C ALA A 167 -18.97 7.68 -35.23
N GLY A 168 -19.90 7.66 -36.19
CA GLY A 168 -19.68 7.17 -37.56
C GLY A 168 -19.99 5.68 -37.77
N PHE A 169 -20.66 5.03 -36.82
CA PHE A 169 -21.01 3.61 -36.90
C PHE A 169 -22.50 3.40 -37.16
N SER A 170 -22.81 2.74 -38.28
CA SER A 170 -24.18 2.35 -38.64
C SER A 170 -24.56 0.97 -38.08
N ASN A 171 -23.57 0.10 -37.88
CA ASN A 171 -23.67 -1.17 -37.20
C ASN A 171 -22.37 -1.38 -36.42
N ALA A 172 -22.47 -1.65 -35.12
CA ALA A 172 -21.30 -1.69 -34.24
C ALA A 172 -21.37 -2.89 -33.30
N GLN A 173 -20.20 -3.42 -32.97
CA GLN A 173 -19.99 -4.31 -31.83
C GLN A 173 -19.23 -3.55 -30.75
N LEU A 174 -19.57 -3.82 -29.49
CA LEU A 174 -18.85 -3.29 -28.34
C LEU A 174 -17.71 -4.21 -27.94
N VAL A 175 -16.59 -3.61 -27.60
CA VAL A 175 -15.43 -4.25 -26.96
C VAL A 175 -15.20 -3.51 -25.65
N ILE A 176 -15.18 -4.24 -24.54
CA ILE A 176 -15.06 -3.67 -23.20
C ILE A 176 -13.83 -4.28 -22.55
N GLY A 177 -12.92 -3.43 -22.08
CA GLY A 177 -11.74 -3.82 -21.31
C GLY A 177 -11.77 -3.15 -19.95
N MET A 178 -11.36 -3.87 -18.90
CA MET A 178 -11.28 -3.36 -17.54
C MET A 178 -9.98 -3.83 -16.91
N ASP A 179 -9.26 -2.90 -16.29
CA ASP A 179 -8.03 -3.22 -15.55
C ASP A 179 -7.79 -2.20 -14.43
N GLY A 180 -6.78 -2.46 -13.60
CA GLY A 180 -6.26 -1.55 -12.59
C GLY A 180 -4.78 -1.22 -12.84
N VAL A 181 -4.26 -0.25 -12.09
CA VAL A 181 -2.83 0.12 -12.17
C VAL A 181 -1.93 -0.90 -11.48
N GLY A 182 -2.46 -1.57 -10.45
CA GLY A 182 -1.70 -2.52 -9.63
C GLY A 182 -0.71 -1.83 -8.68
N THR A 183 0.36 -2.53 -8.32
CA THR A 183 1.31 -2.09 -7.27
C THR A 183 2.11 -0.84 -7.60
N LYS A 184 2.06 -0.36 -8.86
CA LYS A 184 2.73 0.89 -9.28
C LYS A 184 2.19 2.12 -8.56
N ILE A 185 0.97 2.05 -8.00
CA ILE A 185 0.41 3.10 -7.13
C ILE A 185 1.32 3.40 -5.92
N ALA A 186 1.99 2.38 -5.37
CA ALA A 186 2.89 2.56 -4.22
C ALA A 186 4.12 3.40 -4.57
N ILE A 187 4.59 3.32 -5.83
CA ILE A 187 5.70 4.14 -6.32
C ILE A 187 5.24 5.60 -6.45
N ALA A 188 4.05 5.82 -7.00
CA ALA A 188 3.49 7.17 -7.12
C ALA A 188 3.29 7.83 -5.74
N ASP A 189 2.85 7.06 -4.73
CA ASP A 189 2.73 7.55 -3.35
C ASP A 189 4.09 7.91 -2.74
N GLU A 190 5.11 7.07 -2.89
CA GLU A 190 6.45 7.34 -2.36
C GLU A 190 7.08 8.57 -3.04
N MET A 191 6.82 8.77 -4.33
CA MET A 191 7.30 9.93 -5.09
C MET A 191 6.48 11.20 -4.85
N GLY A 192 5.22 11.07 -4.41
CA GLY A 192 4.26 12.17 -4.36
C GLY A 192 3.91 12.75 -5.74
N ASP A 193 4.06 11.96 -6.81
CA ASP A 193 3.77 12.34 -8.20
C ASP A 193 2.78 11.37 -8.85
N TYR A 194 1.60 11.89 -9.17
CA TYR A 194 0.47 11.14 -9.73
C TYR A 194 0.25 11.43 -11.22
N SER A 195 1.08 12.28 -11.83
CA SER A 195 0.88 12.78 -13.20
C SER A 195 0.92 11.68 -14.27
N GLY A 196 1.62 10.57 -14.02
CA GLY A 196 1.71 9.42 -14.91
C GLY A 196 0.66 8.32 -14.70
N ILE A 197 -0.05 8.32 -13.57
CA ILE A 197 -0.91 7.19 -13.16
C ILE A 197 -2.09 6.99 -14.11
N GLY A 198 -2.67 8.07 -14.63
CA GLY A 198 -3.76 7.99 -15.60
C GLY A 198 -3.33 7.38 -16.93
N TYR A 199 -2.10 7.65 -17.37
CA TYR A 199 -1.53 7.00 -18.57
C TYR A 199 -1.33 5.50 -18.36
N ASP A 200 -0.93 5.09 -17.15
CA ASP A 200 -0.86 3.69 -16.80
C ASP A 200 -2.25 3.04 -16.85
N LEU A 201 -3.24 3.62 -16.16
CA LEU A 201 -4.60 3.05 -16.11
C LEU A 201 -5.26 2.97 -17.50
N VAL A 202 -5.27 4.10 -18.22
CA VAL A 202 -5.93 4.19 -19.53
C VAL A 202 -5.19 3.34 -20.54
N GLY A 203 -3.85 3.35 -20.52
CA GLY A 203 -3.02 2.53 -21.41
C GLY A 203 -3.32 1.04 -21.28
N MET A 204 -3.45 0.54 -20.04
CA MET A 204 -3.83 -0.85 -19.76
C MET A 204 -5.15 -1.24 -20.44
N CYS A 205 -6.21 -0.48 -20.19
CA CYS A 205 -7.53 -0.83 -20.70
C CYS A 205 -7.65 -0.59 -22.21
N VAL A 206 -7.02 0.47 -22.73
CA VAL A 206 -7.07 0.82 -24.16
C VAL A 206 -6.30 -0.20 -25.00
N ASN A 207 -5.12 -0.63 -24.56
CA ASN A 207 -4.32 -1.60 -25.31
C ASN A 207 -5.03 -2.95 -25.45
N ASP A 208 -5.76 -3.38 -24.42
CA ASP A 208 -6.57 -4.60 -24.45
C ASP A 208 -7.69 -4.55 -25.50
N VAL A 209 -8.44 -3.44 -25.55
CA VAL A 209 -9.53 -3.32 -26.54
C VAL A 209 -8.99 -3.15 -27.97
N LEU A 210 -7.83 -2.51 -28.13
CA LEU A 210 -7.16 -2.37 -29.44
C LEU A 210 -6.77 -3.73 -30.03
N CYS A 211 -6.46 -4.73 -29.19
CA CYS A 211 -6.17 -6.10 -29.62
C CYS A 211 -7.35 -6.80 -30.31
N HIS A 212 -8.55 -6.21 -30.29
CA HIS A 212 -9.74 -6.69 -31.01
C HIS A 212 -10.03 -5.93 -32.31
N CYS A 213 -9.12 -5.06 -32.76
CA CYS A 213 -9.34 -4.12 -33.88
C CYS A 213 -10.61 -3.32 -33.63
N SER A 214 -10.55 -2.47 -32.60
CA SER A 214 -11.63 -1.60 -32.16
C SER A 214 -11.12 -0.18 -31.94
N GLN A 215 -12.04 0.77 -31.86
CA GLN A 215 -11.78 2.19 -31.60
C GLN A 215 -12.33 2.55 -30.22
N PRO A 216 -11.47 2.96 -29.26
CA PRO A 216 -11.91 3.52 -27.98
C PRO A 216 -12.83 4.72 -28.18
N LEU A 217 -13.92 4.81 -27.41
CA LEU A 217 -14.82 5.97 -27.43
C LEU A 217 -15.06 6.56 -26.05
N ALA A 218 -15.14 5.71 -25.03
CA ALA A 218 -15.45 6.13 -23.68
C ALA A 218 -14.60 5.41 -22.65
N PHE A 219 -14.34 6.09 -21.55
CA PHE A 219 -13.60 5.60 -20.41
C PHE A 219 -14.36 5.91 -19.12
N LEU A 220 -14.36 4.96 -18.18
CA LEU A 220 -14.87 5.14 -16.84
C LEU A 220 -13.81 4.80 -15.81
N ASP A 221 -13.76 5.55 -14.71
CA ASP A 221 -12.87 5.28 -13.60
C ASP A 221 -13.60 4.90 -12.31
N TYR A 222 -12.96 4.09 -11.48
CA TYR A 222 -13.41 3.78 -10.13
C TYR A 222 -12.25 4.07 -9.17
N TYR A 223 -12.33 5.21 -8.50
CA TYR A 223 -11.36 5.64 -7.50
C TYR A 223 -11.87 5.29 -6.10
N VAL A 224 -11.08 4.53 -5.34
CA VAL A 224 -11.41 4.17 -3.96
C VAL A 224 -10.29 4.54 -3.02
N CYS A 225 -10.63 5.04 -1.83
CA CYS A 225 -9.66 5.48 -0.83
C CYS A 225 -10.14 5.22 0.60
N GLY A 226 -9.21 5.12 1.55
CA GLY A 226 -9.56 5.05 2.98
C GLY A 226 -9.98 6.40 3.55
N GLN A 227 -9.33 7.47 3.12
CA GLN A 227 -9.77 8.85 3.37
C GLN A 227 -9.62 9.69 2.12
N LEU A 228 -10.67 10.40 1.75
CA LEU A 228 -10.67 11.22 0.54
C LEU A 228 -9.82 12.48 0.74
N ASN A 229 -8.91 12.71 -0.21
CA ASN A 229 -8.25 13.99 -0.42
C ASN A 229 -8.60 14.49 -1.82
N ALA A 230 -9.44 15.53 -1.90
CA ALA A 230 -9.95 16.03 -3.16
C ALA A 230 -8.85 16.57 -4.09
N SER A 231 -7.72 17.03 -3.56
CA SER A 231 -6.62 17.54 -4.38
C SER A 231 -5.83 16.40 -5.01
N THR A 232 -5.51 15.35 -4.25
CA THR A 232 -4.86 14.15 -4.79
C THR A 232 -5.76 13.46 -5.82
N ALA A 233 -7.03 13.24 -5.48
CA ALA A 233 -8.00 12.62 -6.38
C ALA A 233 -8.17 13.44 -7.67
N ALA A 234 -8.26 14.78 -7.58
CA ALA A 234 -8.33 15.63 -8.77
C ALA A 234 -7.07 15.54 -9.65
N ASN A 235 -5.88 15.44 -9.07
CA ASN A 235 -4.64 15.26 -9.85
C ASN A 235 -4.60 13.91 -10.59
N ILE A 236 -5.07 12.84 -9.93
CA ILE A 236 -5.19 11.52 -10.54
C ILE A 236 -6.19 11.56 -11.70
N ILE A 237 -7.38 12.15 -11.48
CA ILE A 237 -8.41 12.26 -12.51
C ILE A 237 -7.95 13.16 -13.68
N ASP A 238 -7.17 14.22 -13.43
CA ASP A 238 -6.57 15.04 -14.49
C ASP A 238 -5.55 14.26 -15.33
N SER A 239 -4.77 13.38 -14.69
CA SER A 239 -3.90 12.43 -15.39
C SER A 239 -4.70 11.47 -16.26
N ILE A 240 -5.80 10.89 -15.74
CA ILE A 240 -6.70 9.99 -16.50
C ILE A 240 -7.27 10.74 -17.70
N ALA A 241 -7.79 11.94 -17.50
CA ALA A 241 -8.36 12.75 -18.58
C ALA A 241 -7.33 13.08 -19.67
N SER A 242 -6.09 13.41 -19.28
CA SER A 242 -5.00 13.66 -20.23
C SER A 242 -4.67 12.41 -21.05
N ALA A 243 -4.67 11.24 -20.42
CA ALA A 243 -4.48 9.97 -21.10
C ALA A 243 -5.66 9.63 -22.05
N CYS A 244 -6.90 9.85 -21.63
CA CYS A 244 -8.09 9.68 -22.48
C CYS A 244 -8.02 10.54 -23.74
N GLN A 245 -7.61 11.81 -23.64
CA GLN A 245 -7.40 12.66 -24.82
C GLN A 245 -6.33 12.10 -25.75
N SER A 246 -5.23 11.60 -25.19
CA SER A 246 -4.14 10.99 -25.97
C SER A 246 -4.60 9.71 -26.69
N SER A 247 -5.55 8.98 -26.09
CA SER A 247 -6.17 7.78 -26.67
C SER A 247 -7.43 8.06 -27.50
N ASN A 248 -7.79 9.33 -27.71
CA ASN A 248 -8.98 9.76 -28.43
C ASN A 248 -10.29 9.15 -27.90
N CYS A 249 -10.43 9.03 -26.57
CA CYS A 249 -11.66 8.62 -25.90
C CYS A 249 -12.12 9.68 -24.89
N ALA A 250 -13.41 9.67 -24.56
CA ALA A 250 -13.99 10.57 -23.56
C ALA A 250 -13.99 9.93 -22.18
N LEU A 251 -13.59 10.69 -21.15
CA LEU A 251 -13.86 10.32 -19.75
C LEU A 251 -15.33 10.64 -19.46
N VAL A 252 -16.18 9.62 -19.56
CA VAL A 252 -17.65 9.80 -19.56
C VAL A 252 -18.27 9.65 -18.18
N GLY A 253 -17.55 9.08 -17.20
CA GLY A 253 -18.08 8.92 -15.86
C GLY A 253 -17.09 8.21 -14.96
N GLY A 254 -17.37 8.22 -13.66
CA GLY A 254 -16.58 7.50 -12.70
C GLY A 254 -17.22 7.57 -11.33
N GLU A 255 -16.74 6.74 -10.42
CA GLU A 255 -17.21 6.69 -9.04
C GLU A 255 -16.04 6.95 -8.09
N THR A 256 -16.30 7.73 -7.03
CA THR A 256 -15.34 8.00 -5.97
C THR A 256 -15.88 7.48 -4.66
N ALA A 257 -15.28 6.40 -4.15
CA ALA A 257 -15.70 5.75 -2.92
C ALA A 257 -14.69 5.97 -1.78
N GLU A 258 -15.17 6.48 -0.65
CA GLU A 258 -14.40 6.54 0.60
C GLU A 258 -14.83 5.37 1.50
N MET A 259 -13.90 4.46 1.80
CA MET A 259 -14.13 3.19 2.48
C MET A 259 -13.14 2.98 3.64
N PRO A 260 -13.23 3.77 4.74
CA PRO A 260 -12.27 3.73 5.86
C PRO A 260 -12.26 2.41 6.63
N GLY A 261 -13.29 1.56 6.45
CA GLY A 261 -13.36 0.22 7.03
C GLY A 261 -12.66 -0.86 6.19
N VAL A 262 -12.32 -0.57 4.94
CA VAL A 262 -11.67 -1.50 3.99
C VAL A 262 -10.24 -1.05 3.70
N TYR A 263 -10.05 0.24 3.45
CA TYR A 263 -8.76 0.84 3.13
C TYR A 263 -8.24 1.61 4.33
N SER A 264 -6.93 1.49 4.58
CA SER A 264 -6.28 2.34 5.57
C SER A 264 -6.28 3.81 5.12
N ARG A 265 -6.11 4.74 6.06
CA ARG A 265 -6.31 6.18 5.84
C ARG A 265 -5.59 6.75 4.60
N ASN A 266 -4.39 6.27 4.29
CA ASN A 266 -3.59 6.76 3.15
C ASN A 266 -3.60 5.79 1.95
N GLN A 267 -4.32 4.68 2.04
CA GLN A 267 -4.39 3.70 0.99
C GLN A 267 -5.54 4.05 0.04
N TRP A 268 -5.25 3.90 -1.25
CA TRP A 268 -6.21 4.09 -2.33
C TRP A 268 -5.95 3.04 -3.41
N ASP A 269 -6.91 2.87 -4.30
CA ASP A 269 -6.83 1.99 -5.44
C ASP A 269 -7.63 2.59 -6.60
N LEU A 270 -7.34 2.12 -7.81
CA LEU A 270 -7.86 2.69 -9.04
C LEU A 270 -8.10 1.61 -10.08
N ALA A 271 -9.34 1.56 -10.57
CA ALA A 271 -9.74 0.73 -11.69
C ALA A 271 -10.31 1.59 -12.82
N GLY A 272 -10.21 1.07 -14.04
CA GLY A 272 -10.62 1.75 -15.25
C GLY A 272 -11.37 0.80 -16.16
N VAL A 273 -12.31 1.33 -16.94
CA VAL A 273 -13.09 0.60 -17.93
C VAL A 273 -13.03 1.38 -19.24
N CYS A 274 -12.50 0.76 -20.28
CA CYS A 274 -12.54 1.27 -21.63
C CYS A 274 -13.69 0.64 -22.40
N VAL A 275 -14.54 1.47 -23.01
CA VAL A 275 -15.59 1.07 -23.94
C VAL A 275 -15.16 1.49 -25.34
N ALA A 276 -14.94 0.49 -26.18
CA ALA A 276 -14.57 0.63 -27.56
C ALA A 276 -15.62 0.03 -28.49
N VAL A 277 -15.60 0.47 -29.74
CA VAL A 277 -16.51 0.00 -30.79
C VAL A 277 -15.74 -0.51 -31.98
N ARG A 278 -16.31 -1.47 -32.70
CA ARG A 278 -15.77 -1.94 -33.97
C ARG A 278 -16.89 -2.12 -34.99
N ASP A 279 -16.56 -1.84 -36.25
CA ASP A 279 -17.43 -2.25 -37.36
C ASP A 279 -17.32 -3.78 -37.53
N PRO A 280 -18.42 -4.53 -37.58
CA PRO A 280 -18.40 -5.97 -37.84
C PRO A 280 -17.65 -6.37 -39.13
N LYS A 281 -17.46 -5.46 -40.08
CA LYS A 281 -16.68 -5.66 -41.31
C LYS A 281 -15.17 -5.70 -41.05
N TRP A 282 -14.69 -5.13 -39.95
CA TRP A 282 -13.28 -5.19 -39.59
C TRP A 282 -12.91 -6.62 -39.18
N PRO A 283 -11.65 -7.04 -39.35
CA PRO A 283 -11.19 -8.34 -38.88
C PRO A 283 -11.25 -8.41 -37.35
N LEU A 284 -11.79 -9.50 -36.79
CA LEU A 284 -11.71 -9.73 -35.34
C LEU A 284 -10.34 -10.32 -35.02
N LEU A 285 -9.49 -9.53 -34.39
CA LEU A 285 -8.16 -9.96 -33.99
C LEU A 285 -8.18 -10.78 -32.68
N PRO A 286 -7.21 -11.68 -32.47
CA PRO A 286 -6.20 -12.11 -33.44
C PRO A 286 -6.78 -13.05 -34.52
N LEU A 287 -6.26 -12.96 -35.75
CA LEU A 287 -6.65 -13.83 -36.87
C LEU A 287 -6.00 -15.21 -36.76
N LYS A 288 -6.35 -15.99 -35.72
CA LYS A 288 -5.69 -17.25 -35.35
C LYS A 288 -5.50 -18.21 -36.52
N GLU A 289 -6.52 -18.37 -37.36
CA GLU A 289 -6.50 -19.27 -38.53
C GLU A 289 -5.53 -18.83 -39.64
N LYS A 290 -5.14 -17.55 -39.65
CA LYS A 290 -4.19 -17.00 -40.63
C LYS A 290 -2.75 -16.95 -40.11
N ILE A 291 -2.54 -17.24 -38.82
CA ILE A 291 -1.20 -17.31 -38.24
C ILE A 291 -0.61 -18.66 -38.64
N THR A 292 0.44 -18.61 -39.46
CA THR A 292 1.15 -19.79 -39.94
C THR A 292 2.60 -19.75 -39.53
N ASP A 293 3.26 -20.91 -39.55
CA ASP A 293 4.71 -21.01 -39.41
C ASP A 293 5.43 -19.99 -40.32
N GLY A 294 6.46 -19.34 -39.77
CA GLY A 294 7.26 -18.33 -40.45
C GLY A 294 6.68 -16.90 -40.49
N ASN A 295 5.50 -16.63 -39.92
CA ASN A 295 5.03 -15.24 -39.77
C ASN A 295 5.96 -14.43 -38.86
N VAL A 296 6.13 -13.15 -39.17
CA VAL A 296 7.05 -12.24 -38.48
C VAL A 296 6.36 -11.60 -37.28
N LEU A 297 7.06 -11.57 -36.16
CA LEU A 297 6.66 -10.85 -34.95
C LEU A 297 7.29 -9.45 -34.97
N ILE A 298 6.46 -8.42 -34.85
CA ILE A 298 6.89 -7.03 -34.71
C ILE A 298 6.53 -6.54 -33.32
N GLY A 299 7.51 -6.08 -32.55
CA GLY A 299 7.34 -5.53 -31.21
C GLY A 299 7.36 -4.01 -31.24
N ILE A 300 6.36 -3.37 -30.65
CA ILE A 300 6.28 -1.92 -30.46
C ILE A 300 6.94 -1.58 -29.11
N LYS A 301 7.85 -0.61 -29.11
CA LYS A 301 8.62 -0.22 -27.93
C LYS A 301 7.70 0.29 -26.82
N SER A 302 7.88 -0.21 -25.60
CA SER A 302 7.24 0.34 -24.41
C SER A 302 7.96 1.60 -23.91
N ASN A 303 7.25 2.45 -23.17
CA ASN A 303 7.83 3.62 -22.50
C ASN A 303 8.38 3.32 -21.08
N GLY A 304 8.50 2.05 -20.69
CA GLY A 304 9.03 1.64 -19.37
C GLY A 304 8.46 0.33 -18.87
N LEU A 305 8.39 0.16 -17.56
CA LEU A 305 7.77 -1.00 -16.90
C LEU A 305 6.25 -0.98 -17.13
N HIS A 306 5.76 -1.78 -18.08
CA HIS A 306 4.34 -2.12 -18.26
C HIS A 306 4.10 -3.53 -17.70
N SER A 307 2.90 -4.08 -17.88
CA SER A 307 2.49 -5.40 -17.39
C SER A 307 2.33 -6.43 -18.52
N ASN A 308 3.12 -7.49 -18.40
CA ASN A 308 3.01 -8.84 -18.99
C ASN A 308 3.24 -9.06 -20.50
N GLY A 309 3.83 -10.23 -20.82
CA GLY A 309 4.65 -10.48 -22.02
C GLY A 309 4.31 -11.69 -22.90
N TYR A 310 5.19 -11.91 -23.90
CA TYR A 310 5.11 -12.89 -25.02
C TYR A 310 6.51 -13.42 -25.44
N SER A 311 6.59 -14.24 -26.50
CA SER A 311 7.84 -14.81 -27.08
C SER A 311 8.67 -13.86 -27.92
N LEU A 312 9.99 -13.84 -27.71
CA LEU A 312 10.87 -12.76 -28.16
C LEU A 312 12.34 -13.20 -28.36
N ASP A 313 12.96 -12.85 -29.49
CA ASP A 313 14.42 -12.82 -29.64
C ASP A 313 14.97 -11.65 -28.86
N CYS A 314 15.56 -11.96 -27.72
CA CYS A 314 15.90 -10.94 -26.76
C CYS A 314 16.92 -9.96 -27.33
N LEU A 315 17.78 -10.24 -28.31
CA LEU A 315 18.75 -9.24 -28.78
C LEU A 315 18.21 -8.21 -29.77
N SER A 316 16.99 -8.38 -30.30
CA SER A 316 16.54 -7.59 -31.44
C SER A 316 16.07 -6.16 -31.10
N TRP A 317 16.00 -5.82 -29.81
CA TRP A 317 15.78 -4.45 -29.35
C TRP A 317 16.66 -4.10 -28.13
N PRO A 318 17.01 -2.81 -27.94
CA PRO A 318 17.73 -2.35 -26.76
C PRO A 318 16.80 -2.31 -25.54
N LYS A 319 17.30 -2.73 -24.37
CA LYS A 319 16.54 -2.76 -23.11
C LYS A 319 16.85 -1.49 -22.39
N ASP A 320 15.81 -0.81 -21.93
CA ASP A 320 15.99 0.41 -21.16
C ASP A 320 16.80 0.11 -19.88
N GLU A 321 17.51 1.13 -19.43
CA GLU A 321 18.49 1.09 -18.34
C GLU A 321 17.95 0.42 -17.07
N ILE A 322 16.66 0.68 -16.77
CA ILE A 322 15.96 0.17 -15.59
C ILE A 322 15.89 -1.37 -15.55
N PHE A 323 15.72 -2.05 -16.69
CA PHE A 323 15.64 -3.51 -16.72
C PHE A 323 17.00 -4.16 -16.46
N GLN A 324 18.08 -3.53 -16.96
CA GLN A 324 19.44 -3.96 -16.68
C GLN A 324 19.81 -3.71 -15.22
N TRP A 325 19.37 -2.58 -14.65
CA TRP A 325 19.55 -2.24 -13.25
C TRP A 325 18.82 -3.23 -12.32
N LEU A 326 17.54 -3.52 -12.58
CA LEU A 326 16.73 -4.48 -11.81
C LEU A 326 17.38 -5.86 -11.77
N LYS A 327 17.83 -6.37 -12.93
CA LYS A 327 18.51 -7.68 -13.02
C LYS A 327 19.83 -7.72 -12.26
N ASN A 328 20.54 -6.59 -12.13
CA ASN A 328 21.87 -6.58 -11.51
C ASN A 328 21.83 -6.33 -9.99
N ILE A 329 20.75 -5.77 -9.46
CA ILE A 329 20.59 -5.54 -8.01
C ILE A 329 19.86 -6.70 -7.32
N GLY A 330 18.91 -7.34 -7.99
CA GLY A 330 18.20 -8.50 -7.47
C GLY A 330 18.76 -9.82 -8.01
N PRO A 331 18.61 -10.95 -7.29
CA PRO A 331 18.90 -12.28 -7.81
C PRO A 331 17.77 -12.77 -8.74
N VAL A 332 17.42 -11.99 -9.76
CA VAL A 332 16.33 -12.35 -10.69
C VAL A 332 16.94 -13.05 -11.91
N GLU A 333 16.57 -14.31 -12.11
CA GLU A 333 16.98 -15.07 -13.29
C GLU A 333 16.45 -14.40 -14.58
N PRO A 334 17.22 -14.35 -15.68
CA PRO A 334 16.80 -13.72 -16.94
C PRO A 334 15.45 -14.21 -17.48
N CYS A 335 15.11 -15.48 -17.29
CA CYS A 335 13.80 -16.02 -17.69
C CYS A 335 12.66 -15.38 -16.90
N GLU A 336 12.87 -15.13 -15.61
CA GLU A 336 11.87 -14.53 -14.74
C GLU A 336 11.68 -13.05 -15.05
N MET A 337 12.76 -12.36 -15.45
CA MET A 337 12.68 -10.98 -15.96
C MET A 337 11.73 -10.88 -17.17
N MET A 338 11.88 -11.75 -18.16
CA MET A 338 11.04 -11.75 -19.38
C MET A 338 9.60 -12.22 -19.14
N ARG A 339 9.35 -12.99 -18.07
CA ARG A 339 7.99 -13.42 -17.69
C ARG A 339 7.25 -12.36 -16.90
N THR A 340 7.97 -11.63 -16.05
CA THR A 340 7.39 -10.65 -15.12
C THR A 340 7.28 -9.28 -15.76
N PHE A 341 8.23 -8.91 -16.61
CA PHE A 341 8.32 -7.59 -17.21
C PHE A 341 8.23 -7.66 -18.73
N ASN A 342 7.72 -6.58 -19.32
CA ASN A 342 7.65 -6.40 -20.77
C ASN A 342 9.04 -6.27 -21.45
N CYS A 343 10.09 -6.02 -20.66
CA CYS A 343 11.47 -5.81 -21.05
C CYS A 343 11.69 -4.84 -22.23
N GLY A 344 10.82 -3.83 -22.39
CA GLY A 344 10.95 -2.81 -23.44
C GLY A 344 9.99 -2.96 -24.62
N ILE A 345 9.15 -4.00 -24.69
CA ILE A 345 8.14 -4.20 -25.74
C ILE A 345 6.74 -4.14 -25.14
N GLY A 346 5.92 -3.16 -25.53
CA GLY A 346 4.58 -2.96 -24.98
C GLY A 346 3.47 -3.71 -25.74
N MET A 347 3.67 -3.98 -27.02
CA MET A 347 2.67 -4.65 -27.86
C MET A 347 3.35 -5.47 -28.96
N VAL A 348 2.76 -6.59 -29.35
CA VAL A 348 3.27 -7.49 -30.39
C VAL A 348 2.25 -7.64 -31.50
N LEU A 349 2.68 -7.38 -32.73
CA LEU A 349 1.93 -7.64 -33.96
C LEU A 349 2.49 -8.88 -34.64
N VAL A 350 1.60 -9.68 -35.24
CA VAL A 350 1.96 -10.82 -36.10
C VAL A 350 1.60 -10.47 -37.54
N THR A 351 2.58 -10.52 -38.43
CA THR A 351 2.39 -10.20 -39.86
C THR A 351 3.00 -11.27 -40.75
N LYS A 352 2.50 -11.36 -41.98
CA LYS A 352 3.25 -12.06 -43.04
C LYS A 352 4.50 -11.27 -43.40
N ASP A 353 5.54 -12.02 -43.80
CA ASP A 353 6.83 -11.45 -44.20
C ASP A 353 6.71 -10.38 -45.31
N GLU A 354 5.82 -10.64 -46.28
CA GLU A 354 5.53 -9.73 -47.41
C GLU A 354 5.00 -8.34 -47.00
N HIS A 355 4.41 -8.23 -45.80
CA HIS A 355 3.85 -6.97 -45.28
C HIS A 355 4.71 -6.32 -44.19
N THR A 356 5.77 -6.97 -43.72
CA THR A 356 6.60 -6.50 -42.59
C THR A 356 7.11 -5.08 -42.80
N ASN A 357 7.68 -4.78 -43.96
CA ASN A 357 8.25 -3.45 -44.24
C ASN A 357 7.18 -2.35 -44.23
N GLN A 358 6.00 -2.64 -44.81
CA GLN A 358 4.88 -1.71 -44.84
C GLN A 358 4.37 -1.42 -43.42
N VAL A 359 4.24 -2.45 -42.58
CA VAL A 359 3.80 -2.28 -41.19
C VAL A 359 4.81 -1.46 -40.38
N MET A 360 6.11 -1.74 -40.53
CA MET A 360 7.18 -0.99 -39.86
C MET A 360 7.19 0.49 -40.26
N GLU A 361 6.99 0.78 -41.55
CA GLU A 361 6.90 2.15 -42.06
C GLU A 361 5.67 2.88 -41.51
N LEU A 362 4.50 2.23 -41.47
CA LEU A 362 3.28 2.80 -40.88
C LEU A 362 3.48 3.13 -39.40
N LEU A 363 4.09 2.24 -38.61
CA LEU A 363 4.39 2.48 -37.20
C LEU A 363 5.32 3.69 -37.04
N THR A 364 6.41 3.72 -37.80
CA THR A 364 7.40 4.80 -37.76
C THR A 364 6.79 6.16 -38.13
N ASN A 365 5.95 6.18 -39.16
CA ASN A 365 5.26 7.40 -39.62
C ASN A 365 4.25 7.93 -38.59
N ASN A 366 3.75 7.07 -37.69
CA ASN A 366 2.90 7.45 -36.57
C ASN A 366 3.70 7.73 -35.27
N GLY A 367 5.03 7.80 -35.35
CA GLY A 367 5.91 8.13 -34.23
C GLY A 367 6.30 6.95 -33.33
N GLU A 368 5.87 5.73 -33.68
CA GLU A 368 6.19 4.53 -32.92
C GLU A 368 7.57 3.98 -33.26
N LYS A 369 8.26 3.44 -32.25
CA LYS A 369 9.49 2.67 -32.46
C LYS A 369 9.15 1.19 -32.46
N ALA A 370 9.40 0.51 -33.57
CA ALA A 370 9.12 -0.90 -33.73
C ALA A 370 10.37 -1.70 -34.08
N PHE A 371 10.37 -2.98 -33.70
CA PHE A 371 11.47 -3.91 -33.94
C PHE A 371 10.92 -5.24 -34.45
N ILE A 372 11.65 -5.92 -35.32
CA ILE A 372 11.37 -7.33 -35.61
C ILE A 372 11.89 -8.14 -34.43
N ILE A 373 10.99 -8.82 -33.72
CA ILE A 373 11.26 -9.49 -32.44
C ILE A 373 11.26 -11.00 -32.53
N GLY A 374 10.97 -11.57 -33.70
CA GLY A 374 11.02 -13.01 -33.89
C GLY A 374 10.11 -13.47 -35.01
N LYS A 375 9.82 -14.77 -35.01
CA LYS A 375 8.89 -15.42 -35.93
C LYS A 375 8.04 -16.44 -35.18
N THR A 376 6.87 -16.74 -35.72
CA THR A 376 6.05 -17.86 -35.25
C THR A 376 6.61 -19.17 -35.77
N ASP A 377 6.64 -20.21 -34.93
CA ASP A 377 7.03 -21.56 -35.30
C ASP A 377 5.90 -22.56 -34.98
N ARG A 378 5.92 -23.72 -35.61
CA ARG A 378 4.99 -24.81 -35.36
C ARG A 378 5.30 -25.48 -34.02
N ARG A 379 4.50 -25.15 -33.01
CA ARG A 379 4.58 -25.79 -31.68
C ARG A 379 4.29 -27.30 -31.71
N LEU A 380 5.20 -28.11 -31.19
CA LEU A 380 4.98 -29.54 -30.92
C LEU A 380 4.34 -29.75 -29.54
N LYS A 381 3.70 -30.91 -29.36
CA LYS A 381 2.98 -31.24 -28.11
C LYS A 381 3.97 -31.40 -26.96
N GLY A 382 3.91 -30.51 -25.97
CA GLY A 382 4.79 -30.51 -24.79
C GLY A 382 5.85 -29.42 -24.79
N GLU A 383 5.98 -28.66 -25.89
CA GLU A 383 6.87 -27.51 -25.96
C GLU A 383 6.25 -26.27 -25.31
N ASP A 384 7.11 -25.38 -24.82
CA ASP A 384 6.70 -24.08 -24.32
C ASP A 384 6.02 -23.28 -25.44
N GLN A 385 5.05 -22.44 -25.07
CA GLN A 385 4.39 -21.54 -26.01
C GLN A 385 5.31 -20.40 -26.49
N ILE A 386 6.42 -20.20 -25.77
CA ILE A 386 7.35 -19.10 -25.90
C ILE A 386 8.79 -19.63 -25.89
N GLU A 387 9.51 -19.45 -26.98
CA GLU A 387 10.96 -19.65 -27.03
C GLU A 387 11.68 -18.29 -26.96
N LEU A 388 12.64 -18.16 -26.04
CA LEU A 388 13.43 -16.94 -25.84
C LEU A 388 14.85 -17.16 -26.37
N LEU A 389 15.15 -16.62 -27.56
CA LEU A 389 16.47 -16.71 -28.15
C LEU A 389 17.41 -15.67 -27.51
N ASN A 390 18.70 -16.01 -27.40
CA ASN A 390 19.78 -15.12 -26.94
C ASN A 390 19.63 -14.52 -25.52
N LEU A 391 18.77 -15.10 -24.68
CA LEU A 391 18.41 -14.56 -23.38
C LEU A 391 19.61 -14.32 -22.44
N ARG A 392 20.58 -15.25 -22.41
CA ARG A 392 21.76 -15.12 -21.53
C ARG A 392 22.65 -13.94 -21.95
N SER A 393 22.82 -13.73 -23.25
CA SER A 393 23.63 -12.64 -23.82
C SER A 393 22.96 -11.28 -23.67
N CYS A 394 21.62 -11.25 -23.59
CA CYS A 394 20.84 -10.02 -23.41
C CYS A 394 21.12 -9.31 -22.07
N PHE A 395 21.47 -10.07 -21.02
CA PHE A 395 21.68 -9.56 -19.67
C PHE A 395 23.12 -9.79 -19.15
N SER A 396 24.06 -10.15 -20.03
CA SER A 396 25.42 -10.56 -19.65
C SER A 396 26.36 -9.41 -19.30
N GLU A 397 26.08 -8.19 -19.75
CA GLU A 397 26.90 -7.03 -19.38
C GLU A 397 26.62 -6.63 -17.93
N LYS A 398 27.70 -6.52 -17.12
CA LYS A 398 27.62 -5.91 -15.80
C LYS A 398 27.20 -4.45 -16.02
N TYR A 399 26.00 -4.10 -15.58
CA TYR A 399 25.55 -2.71 -15.61
C TYR A 399 26.52 -1.85 -14.79
N SER A 400 27.26 -0.98 -15.46
CA SER A 400 27.97 0.13 -14.83
C SER A 400 27.10 1.37 -15.00
N SER A 401 26.53 1.91 -13.93
CA SER A 401 25.74 3.14 -14.04
C SER A 401 26.60 4.25 -14.65
N PRO A 402 26.11 4.99 -15.66
CA PRO A 402 26.81 6.13 -16.24
C PRO A 402 26.87 7.33 -15.27
N VAL A 403 26.05 7.33 -14.22
CA VAL A 403 26.11 8.32 -13.15
C VAL A 403 27.15 7.83 -12.13
N PRO A 404 28.25 8.58 -11.90
CA PRO A 404 29.15 8.24 -10.80
C PRO A 404 28.34 8.28 -9.50
N LYS A 405 28.12 7.11 -8.89
CA LYS A 405 27.44 7.02 -7.59
C LYS A 405 28.16 7.95 -6.62
N LYS A 406 27.43 8.91 -6.04
CA LYS A 406 27.96 9.74 -4.95
C LYS A 406 28.45 8.78 -3.87
N LYS A 407 29.74 8.81 -3.55
CA LYS A 407 30.29 7.97 -2.48
C LYS A 407 29.59 8.34 -1.17
N ILE A 408 29.15 7.32 -0.44
CA ILE A 408 28.51 7.49 0.86
C ILE A 408 29.56 8.03 1.84
N ASN A 409 29.30 9.18 2.44
CA ASN A 409 30.13 9.76 3.48
C ASN A 409 29.89 9.05 4.81
N VAL A 410 30.87 8.29 5.28
CA VAL A 410 30.76 7.49 6.50
C VAL A 410 31.51 8.17 7.65
N ALA A 411 30.86 8.34 8.79
CA ALA A 411 31.53 8.64 10.05
C ALA A 411 31.77 7.36 10.84
N ILE A 412 32.97 7.21 11.42
CA ILE A 412 33.29 6.09 12.30
C ILE A 412 33.42 6.58 13.74
N LEU A 413 32.58 6.06 14.64
CA LEU A 413 32.63 6.36 16.07
C LEU A 413 33.37 5.25 16.82
N ILE A 414 34.37 5.64 17.62
CA ILE A 414 35.23 4.71 18.36
C ILE A 414 35.44 5.13 19.82
N SER A 415 35.80 4.17 20.68
CA SER A 415 36.26 4.45 22.06
C SER A 415 37.65 3.89 22.37
N GLY A 416 38.21 3.05 21.50
CA GLY A 416 39.36 2.19 21.81
C GLY A 416 40.50 2.25 20.81
N THR A 417 41.10 1.09 20.52
CA THR A 417 42.27 0.94 19.65
C THR A 417 41.97 1.11 18.15
N GLY A 418 40.70 0.98 17.74
CA GLY A 418 40.28 1.21 16.36
C GLY A 418 40.59 0.07 15.38
N SER A 419 40.73 -1.17 15.84
CA SER A 419 41.03 -2.32 14.95
C SER A 419 40.03 -2.51 13.81
N ASN A 420 38.73 -2.35 14.10
CA ASN A 420 37.69 -2.42 13.08
C ASN A 420 37.69 -1.19 12.16
N MET A 421 37.91 -0.01 12.75
CA MET A 421 38.01 1.26 12.01
C MET A 421 39.14 1.20 10.97
N MET A 422 40.32 0.64 11.30
CA MET A 422 41.42 0.49 10.34
C MET A 422 40.97 -0.27 9.08
N ARG A 423 40.25 -1.39 9.24
CA ARG A 423 39.77 -2.20 8.12
C ARG A 423 38.72 -1.48 7.28
N LEU A 424 37.85 -0.70 7.93
CA LEU A 424 36.87 0.14 7.24
C LEU A 424 37.56 1.24 6.41
N ILE A 425 38.61 1.87 6.96
CA ILE A 425 39.40 2.88 6.23
C ILE A 425 40.11 2.22 5.04
N GLU A 426 40.82 1.10 5.24
CA GLU A 426 41.49 0.36 4.16
C GLU A 426 40.52 0.02 3.01
N SER A 427 39.34 -0.53 3.33
CA SER A 427 38.33 -0.85 2.33
C SER A 427 37.73 0.38 1.63
N SER A 428 37.66 1.53 2.31
CA SER A 428 37.19 2.78 1.69
C SER A 428 38.15 3.36 0.64
N LEU A 429 39.44 3.00 0.73
CA LEU A 429 40.48 3.46 -0.18
C LEU A 429 40.55 2.65 -1.48
N GLU A 430 39.86 1.51 -1.56
CA GLU A 430 39.83 0.69 -2.76
C GLU A 430 39.12 1.42 -3.92
N PRO A 431 39.60 1.29 -5.18
CA PRO A 431 39.01 1.99 -6.33
C PRO A 431 37.51 1.71 -6.54
N MET A 432 37.05 0.51 -6.18
CA MET A 432 35.67 0.06 -6.32
C MET A 432 34.79 0.37 -5.09
N SER A 433 35.33 1.04 -4.08
CA SER A 433 34.60 1.32 -2.85
C SER A 433 33.53 2.38 -3.05
N GLU A 434 32.29 2.06 -2.65
CA GLU A 434 31.13 2.95 -2.72
C GLU A 434 31.07 3.94 -1.55
N CYS A 435 32.01 3.87 -0.60
CA CYS A 435 32.05 4.74 0.58
C CYS A 435 33.35 5.54 0.69
N ARG A 436 33.26 6.66 1.41
CA ARG A 436 34.36 7.53 1.81
C ARG A 436 34.28 7.71 3.32
N ILE A 437 35.37 7.49 4.06
CA ILE A 437 35.39 7.88 5.47
C ILE A 437 35.55 9.39 5.58
N ALA A 438 34.49 10.07 5.99
CA ALA A 438 34.44 11.52 6.12
C ALA A 438 35.06 12.01 7.44
N VAL A 439 34.81 11.29 8.54
CA VAL A 439 35.35 11.64 9.86
C VAL A 439 35.44 10.42 10.78
N VAL A 440 36.48 10.38 11.63
CA VAL A 440 36.55 9.46 12.77
C VAL A 440 36.36 10.26 14.06
N ILE A 441 35.34 9.93 14.83
CA ILE A 441 35.03 10.60 16.10
C ILE A 441 35.32 9.67 17.27
N SER A 442 36.13 10.13 18.23
CA SER A 442 36.39 9.41 19.48
C SER A 442 35.80 10.14 20.68
N ASN A 443 35.15 9.37 21.57
CA ASN A 443 34.69 9.89 22.85
C ASN A 443 35.77 9.90 23.96
N VAL A 444 36.97 9.43 23.65
CA VAL A 444 38.12 9.27 24.55
C VAL A 444 39.31 10.06 24.00
N SER A 445 39.87 10.96 24.81
CA SER A 445 40.89 11.90 24.37
C SER A 445 42.21 11.25 23.92
N ASN A 446 42.56 10.11 24.52
CA ASN A 446 43.80 9.39 24.24
C ASN A 446 43.55 8.07 23.50
N ALA A 447 42.46 7.97 22.72
CA ALA A 447 42.18 6.77 21.95
C ALA A 447 43.26 6.55 20.89
N LYS A 448 43.95 5.40 20.95
CA LYS A 448 44.99 5.04 19.96
C LYS A 448 44.44 5.04 18.52
N GLY A 449 43.16 4.71 18.34
CA GLY A 449 42.53 4.71 17.01
C GLY A 449 42.50 6.09 16.33
N ILE A 450 42.48 7.20 17.08
CA ILE A 450 42.54 8.54 16.48
C ILE A 450 43.91 8.80 15.85
N LEU A 451 45.00 8.47 16.54
CA LEU A 451 46.36 8.61 16.01
C LEU A 451 46.54 7.76 14.75
N THR A 452 45.96 6.55 14.74
CA THR A 452 45.98 5.68 13.57
C THR A 452 45.21 6.29 12.40
N ALA A 453 43.98 6.77 12.61
CA ALA A 453 43.20 7.40 11.55
C ALA A 453 43.88 8.66 10.98
N GLN A 454 44.52 9.47 11.84
CA GLN A 454 45.32 10.62 11.41
C GLN A 454 46.51 10.20 10.54
N SER A 455 47.23 9.13 10.91
CA SER A 455 48.34 8.61 10.10
C SER A 455 47.91 8.10 8.72
N MET A 456 46.63 7.73 8.57
CA MET A 456 46.01 7.31 7.31
C MET A 456 45.38 8.49 6.54
N GLY A 457 45.57 9.73 6.99
CA GLY A 457 45.08 10.93 6.32
C GLY A 457 43.58 11.21 6.46
N ILE A 458 42.91 10.57 7.43
CA ILE A 458 41.47 10.75 7.66
C ILE A 458 41.22 11.89 8.65
N HIS A 459 40.19 12.71 8.40
CA HIS A 459 39.76 13.74 9.35
C HIS A 459 39.33 13.10 10.67
N THR A 460 39.78 13.65 11.79
CA THR A 460 39.51 13.09 13.11
C THR A 460 39.04 14.16 14.08
N LYS A 461 38.10 13.79 14.95
CA LYS A 461 37.61 14.66 16.01
C LYS A 461 37.59 13.91 17.35
N VAL A 462 38.12 14.56 18.37
CA VAL A 462 38.02 14.10 19.74
C VAL A 462 36.94 14.92 20.43
N ILE A 463 35.88 14.26 20.88
CA ILE A 463 34.80 14.87 21.65
C ILE A 463 34.77 14.13 22.99
N PRO A 464 35.42 14.61 24.05
CA PRO A 464 35.50 13.86 25.29
C PRO A 464 34.11 13.71 25.92
N SER A 465 33.72 12.47 26.26
CA SER A 465 32.47 12.21 27.00
C SER A 465 32.54 12.64 28.47
N LYS A 466 33.75 12.85 29.00
CA LYS A 466 33.99 13.38 30.35
C LYS A 466 34.11 14.90 30.26
N GLY A 467 33.29 15.63 31.03
CA GLY A 467 33.28 17.09 31.05
C GLY A 467 32.08 17.73 30.32
N SER A 468 31.25 16.95 29.63
CA SER A 468 29.97 17.43 29.09
C SER A 468 28.91 17.56 30.18
N SER A 469 28.08 18.61 30.11
CA SER A 469 27.01 18.88 31.07
C SER A 469 25.89 17.83 31.06
N SER A 470 25.64 17.19 29.91
CA SER A 470 24.70 16.07 29.76
C SER A 470 25.10 15.13 28.61
N ARG A 471 24.42 13.98 28.50
CA ARG A 471 24.61 13.06 27.36
C ARG A 471 24.14 13.70 26.05
N GLU A 472 23.06 14.46 26.12
CA GLU A 472 22.45 15.16 25.00
C GLU A 472 23.36 16.29 24.52
N ALA A 473 24.02 17.02 25.43
CA ALA A 473 25.01 18.04 25.07
C ALA A 473 26.25 17.43 24.38
N PHE A 474 26.69 16.26 24.86
CA PHE A 474 27.76 15.50 24.22
C PHE A 474 27.38 15.05 22.80
N GLU A 475 26.17 14.51 22.63
CA GLU A 475 25.66 14.03 21.35
C GLU A 475 25.32 15.16 20.36
N ALA A 476 24.98 16.35 20.87
CA ALA A 476 24.82 17.55 20.05
C ALA A 476 26.14 17.97 19.40
N LEU A 477 27.27 17.87 20.12
CA LEU A 477 28.60 18.13 19.56
C LEU A 477 28.99 17.09 18.51
N ILE A 478 28.66 15.82 18.72
CA ILE A 478 28.84 14.78 17.69
C ILE A 478 28.02 15.14 16.46
N THR A 479 26.74 15.46 16.64
CA THR A 479 25.82 15.81 15.54
C THR A 479 26.34 16.99 14.74
N GLN A 480 26.83 18.04 15.40
CA GLN A 480 27.41 19.20 14.73
C GLN A 480 28.59 18.81 13.83
N GLU A 481 29.49 17.95 14.32
CA GLU A 481 30.64 17.49 13.51
C GLU A 481 30.20 16.60 12.34
N LEU A 482 29.19 15.73 12.54
CA LEU A 482 28.63 14.88 11.49
C LEU A 482 28.00 15.72 10.36
N GLU A 483 27.30 16.79 10.71
CA GLU A 483 26.68 17.72 9.76
C GLU A 483 27.72 18.54 9.01
N LEU A 484 28.74 19.05 9.71
CA LEU A 484 29.87 19.77 9.09
C LEU A 484 30.62 18.90 8.06
N CYS A 485 30.67 17.59 8.28
CA CYS A 485 31.32 16.63 7.39
C CYS A 485 30.39 16.01 6.34
N GLU A 486 29.13 16.47 6.26
CA GLU A 486 28.10 15.96 5.36
C GLU A 486 27.96 14.42 5.41
N VAL A 487 27.89 13.86 6.62
CA VAL A 487 27.84 12.41 6.84
C VAL A 487 26.48 11.83 6.42
N ASP A 488 26.53 10.78 5.61
CA ASP A 488 25.36 10.02 5.15
C ASP A 488 25.10 8.78 6.04
N LEU A 489 26.16 8.21 6.65
CA LEU A 489 26.08 6.97 7.46
C LEU A 489 27.02 7.00 8.67
N ILE A 490 26.52 6.59 9.83
CA ILE A 490 27.27 6.49 11.08
C ILE A 490 27.58 5.02 11.38
N CYS A 491 28.87 4.68 11.48
CA CYS A 491 29.33 3.34 11.83
C CYS A 491 29.90 3.31 13.25
N LEU A 492 29.22 2.59 14.15
CA LEU A 492 29.67 2.36 15.51
C LEU A 492 30.68 1.20 15.54
N ALA A 493 31.97 1.52 15.42
CA ALA A 493 33.07 0.56 15.30
C ALA A 493 33.79 0.33 16.63
N GLY A 494 33.07 -0.19 17.63
CA GLY A 494 33.58 -0.33 19.00
C GLY A 494 33.41 0.95 19.81
N PHE A 495 32.28 1.62 19.62
CA PHE A 495 31.85 2.77 20.43
C PHE A 495 31.18 2.28 21.71
N MET A 496 31.83 2.51 22.86
CA MET A 496 31.46 1.94 24.17
C MET A 496 30.54 2.88 24.96
N ARG A 497 29.56 3.49 24.29
CA ARG A 497 28.57 4.40 24.88
C ARG A 497 27.19 4.09 24.34
N ILE A 498 26.20 4.16 25.22
CA ILE A 498 24.78 4.07 24.86
C ILE A 498 24.35 5.45 24.35
N LEU A 499 23.83 5.50 23.12
CA LEU A 499 23.27 6.69 22.50
C LEU A 499 21.86 6.97 23.04
N THR A 500 21.49 8.24 23.18
CA THR A 500 20.13 8.61 23.59
C THR A 500 19.10 8.34 22.49
N ALA A 501 17.83 8.18 22.89
CA ALA A 501 16.72 8.04 21.95
C ALA A 501 16.58 9.26 21.01
N SER A 502 16.91 10.47 21.48
CA SER A 502 16.92 11.67 20.63
C SER A 502 17.93 11.58 19.49
N PHE A 503 19.14 11.07 19.77
CA PHE A 503 20.17 10.90 18.75
C PHE A 503 19.79 9.83 17.73
N VAL A 504 19.30 8.68 18.21
CA VAL A 504 18.87 7.58 17.33
C VAL A 504 17.70 8.01 16.45
N ARG A 505 16.74 8.79 16.99
CA ARG A 505 15.62 9.32 16.19
C ARG A 505 16.08 10.31 15.12
N ARG A 506 17.04 11.18 15.44
CA ARG A 506 17.57 12.17 14.47
C ARG A 506 18.27 11.48 13.30
N TRP A 507 19.00 10.40 13.57
CA TRP A 507 19.78 9.64 12.59
C TRP A 507 19.13 8.29 12.27
N ASN A 508 17.81 8.20 12.36
CA ASN A 508 17.08 6.95 12.14
C ASN A 508 17.31 6.45 10.70
N GLY A 509 17.69 5.17 10.56
CA GLY A 509 18.07 4.59 9.26
C GLY A 509 19.51 4.89 8.82
N HIS A 510 20.24 5.76 9.53
CA HIS A 510 21.60 6.18 9.20
C HIS A 510 22.66 5.67 10.19
N ILE A 511 22.31 4.78 11.13
CA ILE A 511 23.25 4.23 12.11
C ILE A 511 23.37 2.72 11.94
N ILE A 512 24.59 2.24 11.78
CA ILE A 512 24.95 0.82 11.87
C ILE A 512 25.91 0.57 13.02
N ASN A 513 25.80 -0.60 13.63
CA ASN A 513 26.71 -1.06 14.66
C ASN A 513 27.33 -2.39 14.28
N ILE A 514 28.64 -2.51 14.50
CA ILE A 514 29.39 -3.73 14.24
C ILE A 514 29.80 -4.40 15.55
N HIS A 515 29.56 -5.71 15.65
CA HIS A 515 29.93 -6.50 16.81
C HIS A 515 30.74 -7.73 16.39
N PRO A 516 31.86 -8.06 17.08
CA PRO A 516 32.74 -9.17 16.70
C PRO A 516 32.19 -10.56 17.09
N SER A 517 30.86 -10.72 17.14
CA SER A 517 30.18 -11.98 17.43
C SER A 517 28.79 -12.03 16.81
N LEU A 518 28.23 -13.24 16.72
CA LEU A 518 26.83 -13.47 16.40
C LEU A 518 25.96 -13.15 17.63
N LEU A 519 25.48 -11.90 17.72
CA LEU A 519 24.54 -11.52 18.78
C LEU A 519 23.26 -12.37 18.70
N PRO A 520 22.67 -12.76 19.86
CA PRO A 520 23.01 -12.35 21.22
C PRO A 520 24.04 -13.24 21.94
N ALA A 521 24.68 -14.21 21.26
CA ALA A 521 25.39 -15.33 21.88
C ALA A 521 26.55 -14.90 22.80
N PHE A 522 27.39 -13.96 22.37
CA PHE A 522 28.48 -13.43 23.19
C PHE A 522 28.52 -11.91 23.10
N LYS A 523 28.29 -11.21 24.21
CA LYS A 523 28.30 -9.74 24.26
C LYS A 523 29.65 -9.22 24.79
N GLY A 524 30.07 -8.04 24.35
CA GLY A 524 31.23 -7.34 24.89
C GLY A 524 32.58 -7.67 24.22
N SER A 525 33.65 -7.07 24.73
CA SER A 525 34.99 -7.08 24.10
C SER A 525 35.71 -8.44 24.12
N GLN A 526 35.22 -9.42 24.88
CA GLN A 526 35.79 -10.77 25.00
C GLN A 526 35.06 -11.81 24.14
N ALA A 527 34.25 -11.39 23.18
CA ALA A 527 33.36 -12.29 22.46
C ALA A 527 34.09 -13.38 21.66
N VAL A 528 35.24 -13.07 21.07
CA VAL A 528 36.06 -14.04 20.31
C VAL A 528 36.72 -15.08 21.24
N PRO A 529 37.42 -14.70 22.32
CA PRO A 529 37.90 -15.66 23.32
C PRO A 529 36.80 -16.53 23.93
N LEU A 530 35.64 -15.95 24.25
CA LEU A 530 34.50 -16.70 24.80
C LEU A 530 33.94 -17.71 23.82
N ALA A 531 33.83 -17.37 22.54
CA ALA A 531 33.42 -18.30 21.48
C ALA A 531 34.35 -19.52 21.41
N LEU A 532 35.68 -19.29 21.47
CA LEU A 532 36.67 -20.36 21.49
C LEU A 532 36.59 -21.23 22.75
N GLN A 533 36.46 -20.59 23.93
CA GLN A 533 36.33 -21.30 25.21
C GLN A 533 35.09 -22.22 25.25
N HIS A 534 33.99 -21.77 24.65
CA HIS A 534 32.73 -22.54 24.57
C HIS A 534 32.70 -23.51 23.39
N LYS A 535 33.80 -23.63 22.62
CA LYS A 535 33.93 -24.54 21.47
C LYS A 535 32.80 -24.40 20.46
N VAL A 536 32.37 -23.15 20.19
CA VAL A 536 31.29 -22.93 19.22
C VAL A 536 31.75 -23.33 17.82
N LYS A 537 30.89 -24.05 17.10
CA LYS A 537 31.19 -24.53 15.74
C LYS A 537 31.09 -23.42 14.68
N ILE A 538 30.36 -22.35 14.99
CA ILE A 538 30.10 -21.21 14.10
C ILE A 538 30.38 -19.93 14.90
N ALA A 539 31.27 -19.10 14.37
CA ALA A 539 31.58 -17.77 14.88
C ALA A 539 31.63 -16.79 13.70
N GLY A 540 31.39 -15.52 13.95
CA GLY A 540 31.35 -14.48 12.93
C GLY A 540 31.10 -13.11 13.54
N CYS A 541 30.97 -12.08 12.72
CA CYS A 541 30.57 -10.74 13.15
C CYS A 541 29.08 -10.49 12.85
N THR A 542 28.50 -9.50 13.52
CA THR A 542 27.17 -8.98 13.20
C THR A 542 27.26 -7.51 12.84
N VAL A 543 26.50 -7.13 11.83
CA VAL A 543 26.23 -5.75 11.46
C VAL A 543 24.73 -5.56 11.55
N HIS A 544 24.27 -4.54 12.26
CA HIS A 544 22.84 -4.27 12.42
C HIS A 544 22.57 -2.77 12.39
N PHE A 545 21.40 -2.41 11.85
CA PHE A 545 20.87 -1.07 11.97
C PHE A 545 20.46 -0.80 13.41
N VAL A 546 20.74 0.42 13.88
CA VAL A 546 20.29 0.89 15.19
C VAL A 546 18.99 1.68 14.97
N ASN A 547 17.87 1.11 15.41
CA ASN A 547 16.57 1.77 15.48
C ASN A 547 16.19 2.03 16.94
N GLY A 548 15.40 3.09 17.17
CA GLY A 548 15.07 3.62 18.50
C GLY A 548 13.87 2.98 19.16
#